data_AF-A0A964TXB1-F1
#
_entry.id   AF-A0A964TXB1-F1
#
_cell.length_a   1.000
_cell.length_b   1.000
_cell.length_c   1.000
_cell.angle_alpha   90.00
_cell.angle_beta   90.00
_cell.angle_gamma   90.00
#
_symmetry.space_group_name_H-M   'P 1'
#
loop_
_entity.id
_entity.type
_entity.pdbx_description
1 polymer ?
#
loop_
_entity_poly.entity_id
_entity_poly.type
_entity_poly.pdbx_seq_one_letter_code
_entity_poly.pdbx_strand_id
1 'polypeptide(L)' 'AEVRFEVRQPERRPVSATADYDEFRNVTRVDVRLQRDTTHRLLFDPEHSLEERILSEQFFQ' A
#
# COMPACT_ATOMS: atom_id res chain seq x y z
N ALA A 1 -4.75 -10.09 -11.27
CA ALA A 1 -5.51 -8.87 -11.61
C ALA A 1 -4.52 -7.71 -11.62
N GLU A 2 -4.51 -6.92 -12.68
CA GLU A 2 -3.61 -5.78 -12.89
C GLU A 2 -4.47 -4.57 -13.25
N VAL A 3 -4.11 -3.40 -12.72
CA VAL A 3 -4.72 -2.11 -13.06
C VAL A 3 -3.63 -1.18 -13.54
N ARG A 4 -3.87 -0.48 -14.64
CA ARG A 4 -2.94 0.50 -15.20
C ARG A 4 -3.56 1.89 -15.19
N PHE A 5 -2.79 2.86 -14.71
CA PHE A 5 -3.08 4.28 -14.83
C PHE A 5 -2.16 4.91 -15.88
N GLU A 6 -2.75 5.66 -16.80
CA GLU A 6 -2.06 6.44 -17.83
C GLU A 6 -2.29 7.93 -17.55
N VAL A 7 -1.21 8.68 -17.32
CA VAL A 7 -1.29 10.11 -17.01
C VAL A 7 -1.45 10.91 -18.29
N ARG A 8 -2.55 11.66 -18.39
CA ARG A 8 -2.86 12.48 -19.56
C ARG A 8 -2.21 13.85 -19.42
N GLN A 9 -1.41 14.24 -20.42
CA GLN A 9 -0.68 15.51 -20.47
C GLN A 9 0.23 15.72 -19.23
N PRO A 10 1.18 14.81 -18.96
CA PRO A 10 1.96 14.79 -17.73
C PRO A 10 2.76 16.08 -17.48
N GLU A 11 3.15 16.79 -18.53
CA GLU A 11 3.86 18.07 -18.43
C GLU A 11 2.96 19.20 -17.92
N ARG A 12 1.66 19.13 -18.22
CA ARG A 12 0.65 20.12 -17.78
C ARG A 12 -0.07 19.71 -16.52
N ARG A 13 -0.08 18.40 -16.24
CA ARG A 13 -0.80 17.74 -15.15
C ARG A 13 0.15 16.76 -14.46
N PRO A 14 1.18 17.26 -13.76
CA PRO A 14 2.12 16.39 -13.07
C PRO A 14 1.38 15.62 -11.97
N VAL A 15 1.63 14.31 -11.92
CA VAL A 15 1.12 13.40 -10.90
C VAL A 15 2.31 12.84 -10.14
N SER A 16 2.12 12.56 -8.85
CA SER A 16 3.03 11.75 -8.05
C SER A 16 2.39 10.40 -7.71
N ALA A 17 3.24 9.39 -7.56
CA ALA A 17 2.87 8.09 -7.00
C ALA A 17 3.69 7.87 -5.74
N THR A 18 3.03 7.47 -4.65
CA THR A 18 3.66 7.26 -3.35
C THR A 18 3.37 5.85 -2.86
N ALA A 19 4.39 5.19 -2.33
CA ALA A 19 4.30 3.91 -1.63
C ALA A 19 5.13 4.01 -0.35
N ASP A 20 4.48 3.88 0.81
CA ASP A 20 5.09 4.10 2.13
C ASP A 20 5.84 5.44 2.21
N TYR A 21 7.18 5.41 2.21
CA TYR A 21 8.06 6.59 2.28
C TYR A 21 8.62 6.99 0.92
N ASP A 22 8.43 6.18 -0.12
CA ASP A 22 8.95 6.43 -1.45
C ASP A 22 7.96 7.26 -2.26
N GLU A 23 8.42 8.42 -2.75
CA GLU A 23 7.64 9.29 -3.64
C GLU A 23 8.32 9.41 -5.01
N PHE A 24 7.54 9.11 -6.06
CA PHE A 24 7.94 9.30 -7.45
C PHE A 24 7.12 10.44 -8.04
N ARG A 25 7.80 11.50 -8.50
CA ARG A 25 7.17 12.68 -9.08
C ARG A 25 7.22 12.64 -10.61
N ASN A 26 6.30 13.36 -11.26
CA ASN A 26 6.18 13.45 -12.71
C ASN A 26 6.00 12.06 -13.37
N VAL A 27 5.20 11.20 -12.77
CA VAL A 27 4.94 9.87 -13.31
C VAL A 27 4.07 9.96 -14.57
N THR A 28 4.39 9.15 -15.58
CA THR A 28 3.61 9.07 -16.83
C THR A 28 2.66 7.87 -16.83
N ARG A 29 3.01 6.83 -16.08
CA ARG A 29 2.24 5.58 -15.97
C ARG A 29 2.46 4.91 -14.61
N VAL A 30 1.43 4.24 -14.11
CA VAL A 30 1.49 3.41 -12.89
C VAL A 30 0.85 2.06 -13.18
N ASP A 31 1.59 0.97 -12.95
CA ASP A 31 1.09 -0.39 -13.02
C ASP A 31 0.93 -0.97 -11.62
N VAL A 32 -0.28 -1.41 -11.29
CA VAL A 32 -0.64 -1.95 -9.98
C VAL A 32 -0.96 -3.43 -10.13
N ARG A 33 -0.23 -4.27 -9.39
CA ARG A 33 -0.43 -5.72 -9.35
C ARG A 33 -0.41 -6.22 -7.91
N LEU A 34 -1.29 -7.18 -7.60
CA LEU A 34 -1.28 -7.86 -6.31
C LEU A 34 -0.29 -9.02 -6.35
N GLN A 35 0.66 -9.06 -5.41
CA GLN A 35 1.53 -10.22 -5.22
C GLN A 35 0.87 -11.18 -4.21
N ARG A 36 0.37 -12.32 -4.70
CA ARG A 36 -0.39 -13.30 -3.89
C ARG A 36 0.48 -14.36 -3.23
N ASP A 37 1.70 -14.52 -3.71
CA ASP A 37 2.61 -15.58 -3.25
C ASP A 37 3.55 -15.10 -2.14
N THR A 38 3.37 -13.87 -1.64
CA THR A 38 4.06 -13.38 -0.45
C THR A 38 3.27 -13.75 0.79
N THR A 39 3.92 -14.44 1.73
CA THR A 39 3.37 -14.71 3.06
C THR A 39 4.29 -14.13 4.11
N HIS A 40 3.70 -13.58 5.18
CA HIS A 40 4.43 -13.11 6.35
C HIS A 40 4.07 -14.00 7.54
N ARG A 41 5.07 -14.39 8.32
CA ARG A 41 4.86 -15.10 9.58
C ARG A 41 4.85 -14.08 10.72
N LEU A 42 3.68 -13.77 11.24
CA LEU A 42 3.58 -13.01 12.49
C LEU A 42 3.88 -13.93 13.67
N LEU A 43 4.75 -13.47 14.56
CA LEU A 43 4.94 -14.06 15.87
C LEU A 43 4.10 -13.25 16.86
N PHE A 44 3.25 -13.92 17.62
CA PHE A 44 2.47 -13.30 18.68
C PHE A 44 2.50 -14.20 19.91
N ASP A 45 2.27 -13.58 21.06
CA ASP A 45 2.16 -14.24 22.35
C ASP A 45 0.73 -14.80 22.52
N PRO A 46 0.54 -16.10 22.75
CA PRO A 46 -0.78 -16.68 22.99
C PRO A 46 -1.52 -16.07 24.19
N GLU A 47 -0.80 -15.50 25.16
CA GLU A 47 -1.39 -14.86 26.35
C GLU A 47 -1.98 -13.47 26.04
N HIS A 48 -1.69 -12.92 24.86
CA HIS A 48 -2.20 -11.63 24.39
C HIS A 48 -2.95 -11.80 23.07
N SER A 49 -4.24 -11.48 23.04
CA SER A 49 -5.04 -11.63 21.82
C SER A 49 -4.55 -10.68 20.72
N LEU A 50 -4.04 -11.26 19.63
CA LEU A 50 -3.68 -10.51 18.42
C LEU A 50 -4.89 -9.75 17.85
N GLU A 51 -6.09 -10.31 17.98
CA GLU A 51 -7.34 -9.70 17.54
C GLU A 51 -7.66 -8.43 18.35
N GLU A 52 -7.49 -8.48 19.67
CA GLU A 52 -7.66 -7.31 20.55
C GLU A 52 -6.64 -6.21 20.22
N ARG A 53 -5.38 -6.56 19.93
CA ARG A 53 -4.36 -5.59 19.53
C ARG A 53 -4.67 -4.93 18.19
N ILE A 54 -5.08 -5.71 17.19
CA ILE A 54 -5.48 -5.19 15.86
C ILE A 54 -6.67 -4.23 15.99
N LEU A 55 -7.69 -4.60 16.76
CA LEU A 55 -8.86 -3.75 16.98
C LEU A 55 -8.47 -2.44 17.68
N SER A 56 -7.59 -2.52 18.67
CA SER A 56 -7.09 -1.35 19.40
C SER A 56 -6.36 -0.37 18.48
N GLU A 57 -5.42 -0.85 17.65
CA GLU A 57 -4.60 -0.02 16.76
C GLU A 57 -5.41 0.60 15.60
N GLN A 58 -6.41 -0.11 15.06
CA GLN A 58 -7.13 0.35 13.86
C GLN A 58 -8.33 1.25 14.14
N PHE A 59 -8.96 1.14 15.33
CA PHE A 59 -10.24 1.79 15.60
C PHE A 59 -10.28 2.64 16.87
N PHE A 60 -9.43 2.36 17.85
CA PHE A 60 -9.47 3.02 19.16
C PHE A 60 -8.30 3.99 19.40
N GLN A 61 -7.48 4.21 18.37
CA GLN A 61 -6.35 5.15 18.38
C GLN A 61 -6.74 6.55 17.92
#